data_AF-A0A8S0VSW1-F1
#
_entry.id   AF-A0A8S0VSW1-F1
#
_cell.length_a   1.000
_cell.length_b   1.000
_cell.length_c   1.000
_cell.angle_alpha   90.00
_cell.angle_beta   90.00
_cell.angle_gamma   90.00
#
_symmetry.space_group_name_H-M   'P 1'
#
loop_
_entity.id
_entity.type
_entity.pdbx_description
1 polymer ?
#
loop_
_entity_poly.entity_id
_entity_poly.type
_entity_poly.pdbx_seq_one_letter_code
_entity_poly.pdbx_strand_id
1 'polypeptide(L)'
;MRYSPAVGLVLAVVQAKASLLFERADTCANVVNSPFKVLLSGNTVTIGLINTCICHSGVPNFLSTNIVAIAAVSVAGSPAATAAVLSLIATSNPRTCTYPAHAAGSCKAGNPCSFSCWDGFTPSPATNPTTCACEAPNTVCDGICTSQACPSGHLMVGKRGLSAVHLRCPYGQAACAVPGRGSKSSWECVDTQNDLESCELVADGVDCTAIRRVSDVSCIRERAKKVDYLRTQDGHRSLLN
;
A
#
# COMPACT_ATOMS: atom_id res chain seq x y z
N MET A 1 -52.43 -2.04 -17.49
CA MET A 1 -50.97 -2.18 -17.67
C MET A 1 -50.32 -0.87 -17.26
N ARG A 2 -49.60 -0.83 -16.13
CA ARG A 2 -48.88 0.36 -15.65
C ARG A 2 -47.38 0.04 -15.64
N TYR A 3 -46.62 0.78 -16.45
CA TYR A 3 -45.17 0.70 -16.53
C TYR A 3 -44.56 1.59 -15.42
N SER A 4 -43.72 1.00 -14.56
CA SER A 4 -42.85 1.76 -13.64
C SER A 4 -41.48 1.96 -14.29
N PRO A 5 -40.95 3.20 -14.39
CA PRO A 5 -39.60 3.42 -14.88
C PRO A 5 -38.58 3.18 -13.76
N ALA A 6 -37.66 2.25 -14.00
CA ALA A 6 -36.51 2.01 -13.15
C ALA A 6 -35.48 3.14 -13.36
N VAL A 7 -35.25 3.93 -12.32
CA VAL A 7 -34.19 4.96 -12.28
C VAL A 7 -32.88 4.26 -11.89
N GLY A 8 -32.02 4.04 -12.88
CA GLY A 8 -30.67 3.52 -12.67
C GLY A 8 -29.73 4.64 -12.24
N LEU A 9 -29.44 4.73 -10.93
CA LEU A 9 -28.42 5.62 -10.39
C LEU A 9 -27.03 4.99 -10.61
N VAL A 10 -26.27 5.52 -11.56
CA VAL A 10 -24.88 5.11 -11.80
C VAL A 10 -23.97 5.89 -10.85
N LEU A 11 -23.47 5.25 -9.78
CA LEU A 11 -22.40 5.82 -8.96
C LEU A 11 -21.07 5.74 -9.71
N ALA A 12 -20.52 6.89 -10.08
CA ALA A 12 -19.14 7.00 -10.53
C ALA A 12 -18.19 6.82 -9.33
N VAL A 13 -17.38 5.76 -9.35
CA VAL A 13 -16.33 5.53 -8.34
C VAL A 13 -15.06 6.24 -8.80
N VAL A 14 -14.69 7.33 -8.12
CA VAL A 14 -13.40 8.00 -8.32
C VAL A 14 -12.33 7.19 -7.58
N GLN A 15 -11.40 6.57 -8.31
CA GLN A 15 -10.21 5.93 -7.74
C GLN A 15 -9.05 6.92 -7.69
N ALA A 16 -8.81 7.52 -6.51
CA ALA A 16 -7.58 8.24 -6.24
C ALA A 16 -6.45 7.24 -5.95
N LYS A 17 -5.39 7.25 -6.78
CA LYS A 17 -4.14 6.53 -6.51
C LYS A 17 -3.25 7.41 -5.64
N ALA A 18 -3.25 7.18 -4.34
CA ALA A 18 -2.29 7.78 -3.41
C ALA A 18 -1.09 6.84 -3.23
N SER A 19 0.09 7.25 -3.69
CA SER A 19 1.35 6.50 -3.54
C SER A 19 1.97 6.74 -2.16
N LEU A 20 1.57 5.89 -1.20
CA LEU A 20 2.39 5.10 -0.26
C LEU A 20 3.59 5.73 0.48
N LEU A 21 3.34 6.72 1.34
CA LEU A 21 3.76 6.58 2.74
C LEU A 21 2.49 6.31 3.53
N PHE A 22 2.07 5.03 3.54
CA PHE A 22 0.78 4.64 4.10
C PHE A 22 0.88 4.66 5.62
N GLU A 23 0.72 5.84 6.20
CA GLU A 23 0.42 5.99 7.61
C GLU A 23 -0.88 5.20 7.85
N ARG A 24 -0.74 4.04 8.48
CA ARG A 24 -1.83 3.07 8.60
C ARG A 24 -2.65 3.49 9.81
N ALA A 25 -3.81 4.10 9.55
CA ALA A 25 -4.79 4.37 10.57
C ALA A 25 -5.71 3.15 10.77
N ASP A 26 -6.03 2.83 12.02
CA ASP A 26 -7.00 1.81 12.39
C ASP A 26 -7.82 2.26 13.60
N THR A 27 -9.02 1.71 13.79
CA THR A 27 -9.84 1.99 14.97
C THR A 27 -9.84 0.76 15.86
N CYS A 28 -9.34 0.93 17.08
CA CYS A 28 -9.13 -0.15 18.03
C CYS A 28 -9.85 0.13 19.35
N ALA A 29 -10.31 -0.93 20.02
CA ALA A 29 -10.94 -0.84 21.33
C ALA A 29 -10.50 -1.99 22.24
N ASN A 30 -10.37 -1.67 23.53
CA ASN A 30 -10.18 -2.68 24.56
C ASN A 30 -11.55 -3.21 24.98
N VAL A 31 -11.91 -4.41 24.52
CA VAL A 31 -13.22 -5.03 24.77
C VAL A 31 -13.16 -6.13 25.83
N VAL A 32 -12.17 -6.09 26.73
CA VAL A 32 -12.01 -7.09 27.81
C VAL A 32 -13.23 -7.12 28.73
N ASN A 33 -13.70 -8.33 29.07
CA ASN A 33 -14.92 -8.61 29.84
C ASN A 33 -16.20 -8.00 29.24
N SER A 34 -16.21 -7.70 27.93
CA SER A 34 -17.39 -7.10 27.29
C SER A 34 -18.34 -8.18 26.77
N PRO A 35 -19.66 -8.08 27.03
CA PRO A 35 -20.64 -9.03 26.52
C PRO A 35 -20.80 -8.86 25.01
N PHE A 36 -20.52 -9.91 24.25
CA PHE A 36 -20.71 -9.93 22.81
C PHE A 36 -22.11 -10.38 22.47
N LYS A 37 -22.83 -9.48 21.80
CA LYS A 37 -24.25 -9.61 21.52
C LYS A 37 -24.49 -9.52 20.02
N VAL A 38 -25.35 -10.37 19.49
CA VAL A 38 -25.77 -10.36 18.08
C VAL A 38 -27.29 -10.17 17.99
N LEU A 39 -27.74 -9.59 16.88
CA LEU A 39 -29.17 -9.44 16.57
C LEU A 39 -29.66 -10.67 15.81
N LEU A 40 -30.70 -11.33 16.34
CA LEU A 40 -31.36 -12.50 15.77
C LEU A 40 -32.86 -12.25 15.73
N SER A 41 -33.42 -12.10 14.52
CA SER A 41 -34.85 -11.86 14.31
C SER A 41 -35.39 -10.67 15.14
N GLY A 42 -34.60 -9.61 15.26
CA GLY A 42 -34.95 -8.41 16.03
C GLY A 42 -34.64 -8.46 17.53
N ASN A 43 -34.22 -9.60 18.06
CA ASN A 43 -33.83 -9.75 19.47
C ASN A 43 -32.32 -9.79 19.64
N THR A 44 -31.82 -9.20 20.72
CA THR A 44 -30.40 -9.21 21.05
C THR A 44 -30.07 -10.44 21.90
N VAL A 45 -29.18 -11.31 21.41
CA VAL A 45 -28.72 -12.51 22.14
C VAL A 45 -27.25 -12.36 22.51
N THR A 46 -26.93 -12.59 23.78
CA THR A 46 -25.54 -12.62 24.26
C THR A 46 -24.93 -13.98 23.95
N ILE A 47 -23.85 -14.00 23.19
CA ILE A 47 -23.13 -15.24 22.81
C ILE A 47 -22.09 -15.60 23.88
N GLY A 48 -21.43 -14.59 24.47
CA GLY A 48 -20.43 -14.79 25.50
C GLY A 48 -19.69 -13.51 25.86
N LEU A 49 -18.62 -13.64 26.63
CA LEU A 49 -17.72 -12.53 26.97
C LEU A 49 -16.50 -12.55 26.05
N ILE A 50 -16.07 -11.37 25.59
CA ILE A 50 -14.82 -11.19 24.87
C ILE A 50 -13.78 -10.65 25.84
N ASN A 51 -12.61 -11.29 25.86
CA ASN A 51 -11.51 -10.97 26.77
C ASN A 51 -10.24 -10.58 26.00
N THR A 52 -10.39 -9.73 24.98
CA THR A 52 -9.25 -9.27 24.17
C THR A 52 -9.46 -7.85 23.70
N CYS A 53 -8.45 -7.29 23.05
CA CYS A 53 -8.48 -6.01 22.36
C CYS A 53 -8.66 -6.28 20.86
N ILE A 54 -9.48 -5.50 20.16
CA ILE A 54 -9.77 -5.71 18.73
C ILE A 54 -9.68 -4.39 17.96
N CYS A 55 -9.11 -4.44 16.76
CA CYS A 55 -9.12 -3.36 15.79
C CYS A 55 -9.99 -3.70 14.58
N HIS A 56 -10.48 -2.68 13.85
CA HIS A 56 -11.30 -2.89 12.65
C HIS A 56 -10.60 -3.78 11.62
N SER A 57 -9.31 -3.54 11.36
CA SER A 57 -8.55 -4.37 10.40
C SER A 57 -8.40 -5.83 10.82
N GLY A 58 -8.48 -6.11 12.13
CA GLY A 58 -8.34 -7.46 12.70
C GLY A 58 -9.65 -8.26 12.77
N VAL A 59 -10.80 -7.65 12.46
CA VAL A 59 -12.12 -8.29 12.61
C VAL A 59 -12.24 -9.60 11.82
N PRO A 60 -11.81 -9.71 10.54
CA PRO A 60 -11.93 -10.97 9.81
C PRO A 60 -11.20 -12.13 10.49
N ASN A 61 -9.97 -11.90 10.95
CA ASN A 61 -9.18 -12.91 11.65
C ASN A 61 -9.76 -13.23 13.04
N PHE A 62 -10.32 -12.23 13.74
CA PHE A 62 -10.98 -12.44 15.01
C PHE A 62 -12.20 -13.37 14.88
N LEU A 63 -13.03 -13.17 13.85
CA LEU A 63 -14.19 -14.02 13.56
C LEU A 63 -13.84 -15.47 13.22
N SER A 64 -12.62 -15.74 12.74
CA SER A 64 -12.15 -17.09 12.41
C SER A 64 -11.33 -17.78 13.51
N THR A 65 -10.89 -17.06 14.54
CA THR A 65 -9.97 -17.60 15.56
C THR A 65 -10.52 -17.56 16.98
N ASN A 66 -11.44 -16.63 17.29
CA ASN A 66 -12.02 -16.54 18.62
C ASN A 66 -13.27 -17.42 18.74
N ILE A 67 -13.30 -18.31 19.75
CA ILE A 67 -14.40 -19.27 19.93
C ILE A 67 -15.79 -18.63 20.08
N VAL A 68 -15.90 -17.48 20.76
CA VAL A 68 -17.18 -16.77 20.96
C VAL A 68 -17.62 -16.10 19.66
N ALA A 69 -16.66 -15.57 18.91
CA ALA A 69 -16.90 -14.97 17.60
C ALA A 69 -17.32 -16.02 16.56
N ILE A 70 -16.67 -17.18 16.53
CA ILE A 70 -17.04 -18.31 15.68
C ILE A 70 -18.46 -18.79 16.01
N ALA A 71 -18.82 -18.89 17.29
CA ALA A 71 -20.18 -19.23 17.70
C ALA A 71 -21.22 -18.19 17.25
N ALA A 72 -20.87 -16.90 17.28
CA ALA A 72 -21.75 -15.86 16.77
C ALA A 72 -21.94 -15.97 15.24
N VAL A 73 -20.89 -16.31 14.50
CA VAL A 73 -20.96 -16.56 13.06
C VAL A 73 -21.86 -17.76 12.76
N SER A 74 -21.80 -18.85 13.55
CA SER A 74 -22.65 -20.03 13.34
C SER A 74 -24.12 -19.77 13.68
N VAL A 75 -24.42 -18.91 14.66
CA VAL A 75 -25.79 -18.61 15.09
C VAL A 75 -26.44 -17.53 14.22
N ALA A 76 -25.74 -16.43 13.92
CA ALA A 76 -26.30 -15.24 13.26
C ALA A 76 -25.79 -15.01 11.82
N GLY A 77 -24.78 -15.77 11.38
CA GLY A 77 -24.11 -15.55 10.10
C GLY A 77 -22.98 -14.52 10.16
N SER A 78 -22.06 -14.62 9.21
CA SER A 78 -20.86 -13.76 9.15
C SER A 78 -21.17 -12.25 9.07
N PRO A 79 -22.16 -11.77 8.27
CA PRO A 79 -22.46 -10.33 8.22
C PRO A 79 -22.95 -9.77 9.56
N ALA A 80 -23.85 -10.48 10.25
CA ALA A 80 -24.38 -10.05 11.53
C ALA A 80 -23.31 -10.08 12.64
N ALA A 81 -22.47 -11.12 12.66
CA ALA A 81 -21.35 -11.20 13.60
C ALA A 81 -20.32 -10.08 13.35
N THR A 82 -20.00 -9.77 12.09
CA THR A 82 -19.10 -8.66 11.73
C THR A 82 -19.66 -7.32 12.21
N ALA A 83 -20.93 -7.04 11.92
CA ALA A 83 -21.60 -5.82 12.36
C ALA A 83 -21.62 -5.70 13.89
N ALA A 84 -21.85 -6.81 14.60
CA ALA A 84 -21.81 -6.85 16.05
C ALA A 84 -20.41 -6.56 16.62
N VAL A 85 -19.34 -7.08 16.01
CA VAL A 85 -17.96 -6.79 16.47
C VAL A 85 -17.60 -5.33 16.22
N LEU A 86 -17.94 -4.78 15.05
CA LEU A 86 -17.71 -3.36 14.75
C LEU A 86 -18.50 -2.46 15.69
N SER A 87 -19.75 -2.80 15.99
CA SER A 87 -20.55 -2.10 17.00
C SER A 87 -19.93 -2.19 18.38
N LEU A 88 -19.42 -3.37 18.78
CA LEU A 88 -18.74 -3.55 20.06
C LEU A 88 -17.54 -2.61 20.16
N ILE A 89 -16.67 -2.58 19.14
CA ILE A 89 -15.51 -1.68 19.07
C ILE A 89 -15.96 -0.22 19.20
N ALA A 90 -16.98 0.20 18.44
CA ALA A 90 -17.49 1.56 18.45
C ALA A 90 -18.05 1.99 19.82
N THR A 91 -18.59 1.05 20.61
CA THR A 91 -19.15 1.34 21.95
C THR A 91 -18.15 1.17 23.10
N SER A 92 -16.99 0.56 22.86
CA SER A 92 -16.01 0.22 23.91
C SER A 92 -14.86 1.22 24.00
N ASN A 93 -15.18 2.52 24.04
CA ASN A 93 -14.21 3.63 24.05
C ASN A 93 -13.17 3.49 22.92
N PRO A 94 -13.61 3.51 21.65
CA PRO A 94 -12.72 3.33 20.52
C PRO A 94 -11.64 4.42 20.47
N ARG A 95 -10.46 4.04 19.99
CA ARG A 95 -9.37 4.95 19.67
C ARG A 95 -8.95 4.78 18.24
N THR A 96 -8.81 5.89 17.53
CA THR A 96 -8.13 5.91 16.23
C THR A 96 -6.64 5.87 16.49
N CYS A 97 -6.01 4.78 16.07
CA CYS A 97 -4.61 4.52 16.21
C CYS A 97 -3.92 4.83 14.89
N THR A 98 -2.85 5.60 14.96
CA THR A 98 -1.99 5.92 13.83
C THR A 98 -0.65 5.28 14.06
N TYR A 99 -0.23 4.41 13.16
CA TYR A 99 1.02 3.65 13.32
C TYR A 99 2.15 4.28 12.50
N PRO A 100 3.36 4.40 13.08
CA PRO A 100 4.51 4.94 12.36
C PRO A 100 4.97 3.99 11.25
N ALA A 101 5.83 4.48 10.36
CA ALA A 101 6.50 3.63 9.38
C ALA A 101 7.25 2.48 10.07
N HIS A 102 7.34 1.33 9.39
CA HIS A 102 7.94 0.12 9.94
C HIS A 102 7.31 -0.38 11.25
N ALA A 103 6.03 -0.07 11.49
CA ALA A 103 5.24 -0.65 12.59
C ALA A 103 4.10 -1.53 12.09
N ALA A 104 3.78 -2.55 12.87
CA ALA A 104 2.55 -3.32 12.79
C ALA A 104 1.71 -3.07 14.04
N GLY A 105 0.44 -2.68 13.86
CA GLY A 105 -0.48 -2.45 14.96
C GLY A 105 -0.73 -3.73 15.77
N SER A 106 -0.77 -3.59 17.09
CA SER A 106 -1.07 -4.67 18.04
C SER A 106 -2.04 -4.14 19.10
N CYS A 107 -3.26 -4.64 19.14
CA CYS A 107 -4.22 -4.23 20.16
C CYS A 107 -3.89 -4.93 21.49
N LYS A 108 -3.59 -4.19 22.56
CA LYS A 108 -3.36 -4.74 23.90
C LYS A 108 -4.38 -4.21 24.90
N ALA A 109 -4.71 -5.03 25.90
CA ALA A 109 -5.54 -4.58 27.02
C ALA A 109 -4.90 -3.35 27.69
N GLY A 110 -5.69 -2.30 27.91
CA GLY A 110 -5.23 -1.01 28.44
C GLY A 110 -4.54 -0.09 27.43
N ASN A 111 -4.00 -0.61 26.32
CA ASN A 111 -3.37 0.18 25.25
C ASN A 111 -3.80 -0.32 23.86
N PRO A 112 -4.96 0.15 23.34
CA PRO A 112 -5.48 -0.31 22.05
C PRO A 112 -4.61 0.11 20.86
N CYS A 113 -3.76 1.12 21.02
CA CYS A 113 -2.88 1.63 19.97
C CYS A 113 -1.43 1.16 20.15
N SER A 114 -1.20 0.04 20.83
CA SER A 114 0.15 -0.51 20.89
C SER A 114 0.58 -1.01 19.51
N PHE A 115 1.88 -1.09 19.28
CA PHE A 115 2.44 -1.54 18.01
C PHE A 115 3.74 -2.30 18.25
N SER A 116 4.24 -2.96 17.21
CA SER A 116 5.54 -3.61 17.20
C SER A 116 6.27 -3.21 15.93
N CYS A 117 7.55 -2.90 16.06
CA CYS A 117 8.39 -2.54 14.94
C CYS A 117 8.84 -3.79 14.18
N TRP A 118 8.99 -3.68 12.87
CA TRP A 118 9.53 -4.73 11.99
C TRP A 118 10.76 -4.21 11.23
N ASP A 119 11.33 -5.02 10.33
CA ASP A 119 12.55 -4.68 9.58
C ASP A 119 13.77 -4.29 10.43
N GLY A 120 13.88 -4.86 11.63
CA GLY A 120 15.00 -4.56 12.55
C GLY A 120 14.90 -3.21 13.26
N PHE A 121 13.84 -2.42 13.01
CA PHE A 121 13.59 -1.19 13.76
C PHE A 121 13.18 -1.51 15.20
N THR A 122 13.46 -0.57 16.10
CA THR A 122 13.14 -0.69 17.52
C THR A 122 12.17 0.42 17.97
N PRO A 123 11.22 0.13 18.88
CA PRO A 123 10.33 1.16 19.41
C PRO A 123 11.11 2.25 20.15
N SER A 124 10.84 3.51 19.83
CA SER A 124 11.49 4.68 20.45
C SER A 124 10.45 5.76 20.76
N PRO A 125 10.54 6.45 21.91
CA PRO A 125 11.44 6.17 23.04
C PRO A 125 11.11 4.84 23.75
N ALA A 126 12.02 4.33 24.59
CA ALA A 126 11.84 3.05 25.28
C ALA A 126 10.59 2.99 26.18
N THR A 127 10.18 4.14 26.73
CA THR A 127 8.97 4.30 27.53
C THR A 127 7.91 5.03 26.71
N ASN A 128 6.75 4.39 26.47
CA ASN A 128 5.69 4.92 25.61
C ASN A 128 6.18 5.24 24.19
N PRO A 129 6.62 4.22 23.42
CA PRO A 129 7.15 4.42 22.09
C PRO A 129 6.10 5.07 21.18
N THR A 130 6.56 6.03 20.38
CA THR A 130 5.73 6.75 19.39
C THR A 130 6.21 6.52 17.97
N THR A 131 7.44 6.05 17.80
CA THR A 131 8.05 5.77 16.50
C THR A 131 8.81 4.45 16.50
N CYS A 132 9.11 3.94 15.31
CA CYS A 132 10.07 2.88 15.08
C CYS A 132 11.35 3.51 14.54
N ALA A 133 12.42 3.48 15.33
CA ALA A 133 13.69 4.11 15.01
C ALA A 133 14.78 3.06 14.76
N CYS A 134 15.69 3.39 13.85
CA CYS A 134 16.92 2.66 13.66
C CYS A 134 18.01 3.33 14.51
N GLU A 135 18.08 2.96 15.79
CA GLU A 135 18.99 3.57 16.75
C GLU A 135 20.45 3.17 16.46
N ALA A 136 21.37 4.10 16.71
CA ALA A 136 22.80 3.85 16.55
C ALA A 136 23.27 2.66 17.42
N PRO A 137 24.22 1.85 16.96
CA PRO A 137 25.09 2.02 15.77
C PRO A 137 24.50 1.45 14.46
N ASN A 138 23.22 1.10 14.42
CA ASN A 138 22.62 0.51 13.22
C ASN A 138 22.42 1.57 12.12
N THR A 139 22.26 1.11 10.88
CA THR A 139 21.97 1.96 9.71
C THR A 139 20.84 1.33 8.89
N VAL A 140 20.03 2.17 8.24
CA VAL A 140 18.97 1.71 7.35
C VAL A 140 19.56 1.42 5.97
N CYS A 141 19.50 0.16 5.54
CA CYS A 141 19.91 -0.30 4.22
C CYS A 141 18.69 -0.89 3.50
N ASP A 142 18.31 -0.33 2.34
CA ASP A 142 17.15 -0.80 1.54
C ASP A 142 15.84 -0.94 2.35
N GLY A 143 15.62 -0.04 3.30
CA GLY A 143 14.42 -0.05 4.16
C GLY A 143 14.51 -0.97 5.38
N ILE A 144 15.63 -1.66 5.60
CA ILE A 144 15.87 -2.53 6.76
C ILE A 144 16.90 -1.90 7.69
N CYS A 145 16.61 -1.82 8.98
CA CYS A 145 17.56 -1.41 9.99
C CYS A 145 18.50 -2.58 10.35
N THR A 146 19.80 -2.41 10.14
CA THR A 146 20.80 -3.47 10.36
C THR A 146 22.10 -2.91 10.93
N SER A 147 22.83 -3.73 11.67
CA SER A 147 24.20 -3.44 12.15
C SER A 147 25.28 -3.75 11.11
N GLN A 148 24.91 -4.44 10.04
CA GLN A 148 25.82 -4.82 8.96
C GLN A 148 26.07 -3.63 8.02
N ALA A 149 27.28 -3.56 7.46
CA ALA A 149 27.58 -2.57 6.43
C ALA A 149 26.63 -2.75 5.23
N CYS A 150 26.00 -1.66 4.78
CA CYS A 150 25.10 -1.73 3.62
C CYS A 150 25.87 -2.25 2.39
N PRO A 151 25.35 -3.28 1.67
CA PRO A 151 26.01 -3.83 0.48
C PRO A 151 26.19 -2.83 -0.68
N SER A 152 25.61 -1.64 -0.57
CA SER A 152 25.71 -0.53 -1.53
C SER A 152 26.98 0.32 -1.37
N GLY A 153 27.86 0.00 -0.42
CA GLY A 153 29.18 0.62 -0.27
C GLY A 153 30.22 0.17 -1.30
N HIS A 154 29.84 -0.37 -2.47
CA HIS A 154 30.79 -0.51 -3.57
C HIS A 154 31.08 0.90 -4.10
N LEU A 155 32.08 1.52 -3.46
CA LEU A 155 32.83 2.67 -3.89
C LEU A 155 32.56 3.00 -5.37
N MET A 156 31.84 4.09 -5.61
CA MET A 156 31.94 4.87 -6.85
C MET A 156 33.36 5.49 -6.93
N VAL A 157 34.40 4.70 -6.70
CA VAL A 157 35.79 5.05 -7.02
C VAL A 157 35.95 4.78 -8.51
N GLY A 158 35.63 5.82 -9.28
CA GLY A 158 36.41 6.28 -10.42
C GLY A 158 36.67 5.31 -11.58
N LYS A 159 35.95 5.56 -12.68
CA LYS A 159 36.46 5.63 -14.07
C LYS A 159 37.38 4.50 -14.54
N ARG A 160 36.80 3.56 -15.31
CA ARG A 160 37.05 3.38 -16.77
C ARG A 160 36.32 2.12 -17.26
N GLY A 161 35.30 2.29 -18.12
CA GLY A 161 34.88 1.24 -19.06
C GLY A 161 33.76 0.28 -18.64
N LEU A 162 32.80 0.68 -17.79
CA LEU A 162 31.60 -0.14 -17.60
C LEU A 162 30.67 0.03 -18.81
N SER A 163 30.59 -1.04 -19.61
CA SER A 163 29.60 -1.25 -20.66
C SER A 163 28.18 -0.98 -20.11
N ALA A 164 27.31 -0.39 -20.93
CA ALA A 164 25.94 0.07 -20.62
C ALA A 164 25.00 -1.01 -19.99
N VAL A 165 25.46 -2.25 -19.86
CA VAL A 165 24.74 -3.39 -19.31
C VAL A 165 24.60 -3.32 -17.77
N HIS A 166 25.37 -2.48 -17.07
CA HIS A 166 25.39 -2.41 -15.60
C HIS A 166 24.92 -1.06 -15.01
N LEU A 167 24.13 -0.30 -15.76
CA LEU A 167 23.59 0.98 -15.27
C LEU A 167 22.40 0.70 -14.35
N ARG A 168 22.58 0.88 -13.04
CA ARG A 168 21.51 0.76 -12.04
C ARG A 168 21.08 2.16 -11.59
N CYS A 169 19.82 2.48 -11.79
CA CYS A 169 19.20 3.69 -11.24
C CYS A 169 18.50 3.41 -9.91
N PRO A 170 18.31 4.43 -9.06
CA PRO A 170 17.48 4.34 -7.87
C PRO A 170 16.08 3.81 -8.19
N TYR A 171 15.41 3.25 -7.19
CA TYR A 171 14.04 2.75 -7.35
C TYR A 171 13.12 3.85 -7.88
N GLY A 172 12.40 3.57 -8.97
CA GLY A 172 11.52 4.53 -9.64
C GLY A 172 12.14 5.27 -10.83
N GLN A 173 13.46 5.17 -11.03
CA GLN A 173 14.16 5.82 -12.14
C GLN A 173 14.71 4.81 -13.17
N ALA A 174 14.96 5.26 -14.40
CA ALA A 174 15.58 4.48 -15.47
C ALA A 174 16.80 5.22 -16.04
N ALA A 175 17.81 4.46 -16.51
CA ALA A 175 18.98 5.05 -17.14
C ALA A 175 18.66 5.43 -18.59
N CYS A 176 18.69 6.73 -18.89
CA CYS A 176 18.47 7.28 -20.24
C CYS A 176 19.78 7.87 -20.78
N ALA A 177 20.03 7.75 -22.09
CA ALA A 177 21.20 8.36 -22.71
C ALA A 177 21.01 9.88 -22.82
N VAL A 178 22.08 10.66 -22.59
CA VAL A 178 22.05 12.13 -22.71
C VAL A 178 22.52 12.55 -24.11
N PRO A 179 21.64 13.09 -24.98
CA PRO A 179 22.03 13.54 -26.31
C PRO A 179 23.02 14.72 -26.24
N GLY A 180 23.91 14.84 -27.23
CA GLY A 180 24.83 15.99 -27.36
C GLY A 180 26.07 15.97 -26.46
N ARG A 181 26.15 15.07 -25.46
CA ARG A 181 27.42 14.78 -24.77
C ARG A 181 28.17 13.72 -25.58
N GLY A 182 29.24 14.12 -26.27
CA GLY A 182 29.98 13.34 -27.28
C GLY A 182 30.62 12.01 -26.86
N SER A 183 30.17 11.36 -25.78
CA SER A 183 30.51 9.97 -25.46
C SER A 183 29.27 9.09 -25.55
N LYS A 184 29.36 7.95 -26.26
CA LYS A 184 28.34 6.88 -26.30
C LYS A 184 28.05 6.23 -24.93
N SER A 185 28.61 6.79 -23.86
CA SER A 185 28.59 6.31 -22.48
C SER A 185 28.01 7.35 -21.51
N SER A 186 27.44 8.45 -22.01
CA SER A 186 26.78 9.44 -21.16
C SER A 186 25.32 9.08 -20.97
N TRP A 187 24.95 8.80 -19.73
CA TRP A 187 23.60 8.47 -19.30
C TRP A 187 23.29 9.21 -18.00
N GLU A 188 22.00 9.39 -17.73
CA GLU A 188 21.49 9.91 -16.47
C GLU A 188 20.28 9.10 -16.01
N CYS A 189 20.01 9.09 -14.71
CA CYS A 189 18.80 8.47 -14.19
C CYS A 189 17.65 9.45 -14.27
N VAL A 190 16.60 9.07 -14.99
CA VAL A 190 15.40 9.88 -15.14
C VAL A 190 14.20 9.15 -14.57
N ASP A 191 13.32 9.90 -13.91
CA ASP A 191 12.05 9.39 -13.42
C ASP A 191 11.05 9.29 -14.58
N THR A 192 11.06 8.12 -15.23
CA THR A 192 10.15 7.80 -16.34
C THR A 192 8.66 7.82 -16.00
N GLN A 193 8.28 7.97 -14.72
CA GLN A 193 6.87 8.09 -14.32
C GLN A 193 6.39 9.53 -14.31
N ASN A 194 7.30 10.49 -14.11
CA ASN A 194 6.97 11.90 -13.95
C ASN A 194 7.55 12.78 -15.07
N ASP A 195 8.56 12.29 -15.79
CA ASP A 195 9.23 13.01 -16.86
C ASP A 195 8.90 12.36 -18.22
N LEU A 196 8.13 13.09 -19.02
CA LEU A 196 7.64 12.66 -20.33
C LEU A 196 8.68 12.81 -21.44
N GLU A 197 9.77 13.56 -21.20
CA GLU A 197 10.78 13.89 -22.21
C GLU A 197 11.91 12.83 -22.29
N SER A 198 11.84 11.77 -21.49
CA SER A 198 13.06 11.13 -21.00
C SER A 198 13.03 9.61 -21.08
N CYS A 199 13.15 9.04 -22.29
CA CYS A 199 13.94 7.83 -22.59
C CYS A 199 13.72 7.34 -24.06
N GLU A 200 14.40 7.94 -25.03
CA GLU A 200 14.53 7.34 -26.37
C GLU A 200 15.69 6.32 -26.38
N LEU A 201 15.41 5.07 -26.00
CA LEU A 201 16.34 3.97 -26.24
C LEU A 201 16.06 3.38 -27.63
N VAL A 202 16.75 3.91 -28.64
CA VAL A 202 16.62 3.51 -30.04
C VAL A 202 17.05 2.04 -30.24
N ALA A 203 16.18 1.27 -30.90
CA ALA A 203 16.64 0.40 -31.97
C ALA A 203 15.81 0.64 -33.25
N ASP A 204 14.51 0.97 -33.12
CA ASP A 204 13.63 1.49 -34.19
C ASP A 204 12.45 2.27 -33.54
N GLY A 205 12.77 3.18 -32.61
CA GLY A 205 11.76 3.90 -31.82
C GLY A 205 10.98 4.89 -32.69
N VAL A 206 9.67 4.68 -32.81
CA VAL A 206 8.76 5.68 -33.41
C VAL A 206 8.52 6.77 -32.37
N ASP A 207 8.81 8.02 -32.74
CA ASP A 207 8.39 9.19 -31.99
C ASP A 207 6.87 9.18 -31.86
N CYS A 208 6.37 8.84 -30.67
CA CYS A 208 4.95 8.72 -30.41
C CYS A 208 4.26 10.11 -30.38
N THR A 209 5.02 11.20 -30.28
CA THR A 209 4.49 12.57 -30.39
C THR A 209 4.18 12.94 -31.84
N ALA A 210 4.82 12.28 -32.82
CA ALA A 210 4.55 12.47 -34.24
C ALA A 210 3.25 11.77 -34.71
N ILE A 211 2.62 10.93 -33.88
CA ILE A 211 1.36 10.23 -34.20
C ILE A 211 0.18 11.20 -34.05
N ARG A 212 -0.44 11.58 -35.17
CA ARG A 212 -1.60 12.48 -35.15
C ARG A 212 -2.74 11.90 -34.29
N ARG A 213 -3.31 12.73 -33.41
CA ARG A 213 -4.45 12.45 -32.51
C ARG A 213 -4.17 11.59 -31.27
N VAL A 214 -2.90 11.41 -30.90
CA VAL A 214 -2.53 10.85 -29.59
C VAL A 214 -2.49 11.99 -28.57
N SER A 215 -3.21 11.85 -27.46
CA SER A 215 -3.23 12.87 -26.39
C SER A 215 -2.36 12.51 -25.19
N ASP A 216 -1.97 11.23 -25.06
CA ASP A 216 -1.22 10.72 -23.92
C ASP A 216 -0.52 9.40 -24.28
N VAL A 217 0.67 9.19 -23.73
CA VAL A 217 1.51 7.99 -23.93
C VAL A 217 1.96 7.52 -22.55
N SER A 218 1.77 6.23 -22.22
CA SER A 218 2.26 5.68 -20.96
C SER A 218 3.11 4.43 -21.16
N CYS A 219 4.22 4.36 -20.43
CA CYS A 219 5.12 3.21 -20.42
C CYS A 219 4.68 2.23 -19.32
N ILE A 220 4.47 0.98 -19.68
CA ILE A 220 4.22 -0.10 -18.72
C ILE A 220 5.54 -0.85 -18.52
N ARG A 221 6.07 -0.86 -17.28
CA ARG A 221 7.22 -1.65 -16.79
C ARG A 221 7.15 -3.12 -17.32
N GLU A 222 8.19 -3.89 -17.69
CA GLU A 222 9.58 -4.03 -17.21
C GLU A 222 10.60 -4.46 -18.29
N ARG A 223 10.30 -4.41 -19.58
CA ARG A 223 11.32 -4.58 -20.62
C ARG A 223 11.01 -3.62 -21.75
N ALA A 224 12.00 -2.85 -22.18
CA ALA A 224 11.91 -2.05 -23.38
C ALA A 224 11.60 -2.97 -24.56
N LYS A 225 10.31 -3.10 -24.90
CA LYS A 225 9.71 -3.56 -26.16
C LYS A 225 8.19 -3.60 -25.98
N LYS A 226 7.53 -2.69 -26.69
CA LYS A 226 6.08 -2.61 -27.00
C LYS A 226 5.28 -1.57 -26.21
N VAL A 227 4.79 -0.56 -26.95
CA VAL A 227 3.72 0.36 -26.53
C VAL A 227 2.40 -0.38 -26.76
N ASP A 228 1.69 -0.75 -25.69
CA ASP A 228 0.48 -1.57 -25.81
C ASP A 228 -0.78 -0.78 -26.17
N TYR A 229 -0.87 0.51 -25.82
CA TYR A 229 -2.09 1.29 -26.03
C TYR A 229 -1.82 2.76 -26.38
N LEU A 230 -2.48 3.23 -27.44
CA LEU A 230 -2.68 4.65 -27.70
C LEU A 230 -4.08 5.05 -27.24
N ARG A 231 -4.17 6.14 -26.47
CA ARG A 231 -5.45 6.79 -26.17
C ARG A 231 -5.68 7.87 -27.20
N THR A 232 -6.70 7.66 -28.04
CA THR A 232 -7.15 8.68 -28.99
C THR A 232 -8.00 9.73 -28.28
N GLN A 233 -8.05 10.95 -28.81
CA GLN A 233 -8.90 12.03 -28.27
C GLN A 233 -10.39 11.66 -28.18
N ASP A 234 -10.82 10.65 -28.94
CA ASP A 234 -12.19 10.12 -28.96
C ASP A 234 -12.45 9.07 -27.85
N GLY A 235 -11.47 8.82 -26.96
CA GLY A 235 -11.59 7.89 -25.83
C GLY A 235 -11.43 6.41 -26.19
N HIS A 236 -11.16 6.09 -27.46
CA HIS A 236 -11.01 4.71 -27.92
C HIS A 236 -9.59 4.20 -27.64
N ARG A 237 -9.48 3.00 -27.06
CA ARG A 237 -8.23 2.24 -26.92
C ARG A 237 -8.06 1.33 -28.12
N SER A 238 -6.92 1.43 -28.80
CA SER A 238 -6.55 0.50 -29.87
C SER A 238 -5.24 -0.19 -29.49
N LEU A 239 -5.23 -1.51 -29.59
CA LEU A 239 -4.02 -2.33 -29.45
C LEU A 239 -3.19 -2.17 -30.73
N LEU A 240 -1.92 -1.80 -30.59
CA LEU A 240 -0.95 -1.86 -31.68
C LEU A 240 -0.41 -3.29 -31.75
N ASN A 241 -0.75 -4.02 -32.82
CA ASN A 241 -0.20 -5.36 -33.08
C ASN A 241 1.24 -5.27 -33.57
#